data_AF-A0AAV5DS29-F1
#
_entry.id   AF-A0AAV5DS29-F1
#
_cell.length_a   1.000
_cell.length_b   1.000
_cell.length_c   1.000
_cell.angle_alpha   90.00
_cell.angle_beta   90.00
_cell.angle_gamma   90.00
#
_symmetry.space_group_name_H-M   'P 1'
#
loop_
_entity.id
_entity.type
_entity.pdbx_description
1 polymer ?
#
loop_
_entity_poly.entity_id
_entity_poly.type
_entity_poly.pdbx_seq_one_letter_code
_entity_poly.pdbx_strand_id
1 'polypeptide(L)'
;MEMGKAAGIGLAGGSVWGGLVAMLYDGPSVGSNVKYPELIRAAKVSGKYAATASVLGATYIGIEQALEKYRMKKDFVNGAVAGFAAGATAMGFTGKTFIMLQLLRLA
;
A
#
# COMPACT_ATOMS: atom_id res chain seq x y z
N MET A 1 -12.21 2.77 14.95
CA MET A 1 -10.77 2.42 14.90
C MET A 1 -9.98 3.68 14.62
N GLU A 2 -8.84 3.86 15.28
CA GLU A 2 -8.01 5.06 15.14
C GLU A 2 -7.11 4.97 13.91
N MET A 3 -6.91 6.08 13.19
CA MET A 3 -6.15 6.10 11.92
C MET A 3 -4.73 5.54 12.10
N GLY A 4 -4.05 5.88 13.20
CA GLY A 4 -2.72 5.37 13.51
C GLY A 4 -2.67 3.85 13.73
N LYS A 5 -3.72 3.26 14.31
CA LYS A 5 -3.82 1.80 14.47
C LYS A 5 -4.02 1.09 13.14
N ALA A 6 -4.86 1.62 12.26
CA ALA A 6 -5.08 1.05 10.94
C ALA A 6 -3.84 1.17 10.04
N ALA A 7 -3.16 2.32 10.10
CA ALA A 7 -1.88 2.54 9.45
C ALA A 7 -0.81 1.57 9.98
N GLY A 8 -0.76 1.33 11.30
CA GLY A 8 0.18 0.40 11.93
C GLY A 8 -0.07 -1.05 11.53
N ILE A 9 -1.33 -1.49 11.50
CA ILE A 9 -1.71 -2.84 11.02
C ILE A 9 -1.36 -3.01 9.55
N GLY A 10 -1.65 -2.00 8.73
CA GLY A 10 -1.26 -1.99 7.32
C GLY A 10 0.26 -2.07 7.14
N LEU A 11 1.03 -1.35 7.95
CA LEU A 11 2.50 -1.37 7.92
C LEU A 11 3.04 -2.74 8.31
N ALA A 12 2.55 -3.34 9.39
CA ALA A 12 2.98 -4.65 9.85
C ALA A 12 2.58 -5.78 8.86
N GLY A 13 1.34 -5.76 8.37
CA GLY A 13 0.89 -6.74 7.38
C GLY A 13 1.63 -6.60 6.05
N GLY A 14 1.85 -5.36 5.59
CA GLY A 14 2.57 -5.07 4.35
C GLY A 14 4.06 -5.38 4.43
N SER A 15 4.69 -5.26 5.60
CA SER A 15 6.11 -5.63 5.76
C SER A 15 6.31 -7.14 5.72
N VAL A 16 5.41 -7.90 6.36
CA VAL A 16 5.42 -9.38 6.29
C VAL A 16 5.16 -9.85 4.86
N TRP A 17 4.13 -9.29 4.19
CA TRP A 17 3.83 -9.63 2.80
C TRP A 17 4.97 -9.27 1.86
N GLY A 18 5.54 -8.06 1.99
CA GLY A 18 6.66 -7.66 1.16
C GLY A 18 7.95 -8.41 1.46
N GLY A 19 8.15 -8.88 2.69
CA GLY A 19 9.23 -9.81 3.03
C GLY A 19 9.06 -11.16 2.34
N LEU A 20 7.85 -11.71 2.34
CA LEU A 20 7.53 -12.95 1.62
C LEU A 20 7.71 -12.79 0.10
N VAL A 21 7.24 -11.67 -0.47
CA VAL A 21 7.44 -11.36 -1.90
C VAL A 21 8.92 -11.24 -2.24
N ALA A 22 9.71 -10.59 -1.38
CA ALA A 22 11.16 -10.52 -1.56
C ALA A 22 11.83 -11.91 -1.54
N MET A 23 11.35 -12.83 -0.71
CA MET A 23 11.89 -14.19 -0.65
C MET A 23 11.47 -15.06 -1.84
N LEU A 24 10.23 -14.92 -2.31
CA LEU A 24 9.66 -15.81 -3.34
C LEU A 24 9.97 -15.36 -4.78
N TYR A 25 10.09 -14.06 -5.02
CA TYR A 25 10.21 -13.52 -6.39
C TYR A 25 11.59 -12.94 -6.71
N ASP A 26 12.41 -12.59 -5.71
CA ASP A 26 13.76 -12.10 -5.94
C ASP A 26 14.78 -13.22 -5.66
N GLY A 27 15.24 -13.89 -6.73
CA GLY A 27 16.37 -14.82 -6.67
C GLY A 27 17.71 -14.10 -6.39
N PRO A 28 18.73 -14.83 -5.89
CA PRO A 28 19.96 -14.24 -5.39
C PRO A 28 20.69 -13.43 -6.46
N SER A 29 20.96 -12.15 -6.20
CA SER A 29 21.65 -11.25 -7.13
C SER A 29 23.14 -11.23 -6.81
N VAL A 30 23.86 -12.17 -7.43
CA VAL A 30 25.30 -12.43 -7.26
C VAL A 30 26.24 -11.38 -7.88
N GLY A 31 25.84 -10.09 -7.98
CA GLY A 31 26.54 -9.10 -8.80
C GLY A 31 26.68 -7.70 -8.24
N SER A 32 26.66 -7.50 -6.92
CA SER A 32 26.66 -6.16 -6.32
C SER A 32 27.82 -5.95 -5.34
N ASN A 33 28.60 -4.88 -5.55
CA ASN A 33 29.76 -4.46 -4.75
C ASN A 33 29.40 -3.89 -3.35
N VAL A 34 28.27 -4.33 -2.78
CA VAL A 34 27.71 -3.85 -1.53
C VAL A 34 27.62 -5.03 -0.56
N LYS A 35 28.00 -4.83 0.70
CA LYS A 35 28.20 -5.91 1.69
C LYS A 35 26.98 -6.85 1.87
N TYR A 36 25.75 -6.35 1.68
CA TYR A 36 24.50 -7.14 1.71
C TYR A 36 23.47 -6.63 0.67
N PRO A 37 23.61 -6.98 -0.61
CA PRO A 37 22.74 -6.48 -1.69
C PRO A 37 21.30 -6.93 -1.52
N GLU A 38 21.14 -8.19 -1.11
CA GLU A 38 19.86 -8.87 -0.98
C GLU A 38 19.07 -8.33 0.20
N LEU A 39 19.74 -8.00 1.31
CA LEU A 39 19.08 -7.44 2.48
C LEU A 39 18.54 -6.02 2.20
N ILE A 40 19.31 -5.20 1.48
CA ILE A 40 18.86 -3.86 1.07
C ILE A 40 17.69 -3.95 0.09
N ARG A 41 17.73 -4.91 -0.83
CA ARG A 41 16.64 -5.15 -1.78
C ARG A 41 15.39 -5.65 -1.08
N ALA A 42 15.50 -6.64 -0.20
CA ALA A 42 14.41 -7.16 0.61
C ALA A 42 13.80 -6.07 1.49
N ALA A 43 14.62 -5.23 2.14
CA ALA A 43 14.16 -4.09 2.93
C ALA A 43 13.43 -3.03 2.08
N LYS A 44 13.88 -2.79 0.84
CA LYS A 44 13.18 -1.90 -0.09
C LYS A 44 11.84 -2.49 -0.54
N VAL A 45 11.78 -3.78 -0.85
CA VAL A 45 10.54 -4.45 -1.26
C VAL A 45 9.56 -4.48 -0.09
N SER A 46 9.98 -4.96 1.09
CA SER A 46 9.16 -4.98 2.29
C SER A 46 8.70 -3.58 2.71
N GLY A 47 9.60 -2.59 2.65
CA GLY A 47 9.28 -1.19 2.93
C GLY A 47 8.26 -0.59 1.97
N LYS A 48 8.35 -0.92 0.66
CA LYS A 48 7.35 -0.46 -0.33
C LYS A 48 5.98 -1.06 -0.05
N TYR A 49 5.89 -2.38 0.18
CA TYR A 49 4.61 -3.04 0.49
C TYR A 49 4.02 -2.55 1.81
N ALA A 50 4.85 -2.40 2.85
CA ALA A 50 4.47 -1.83 4.15
C ALA A 50 3.90 -0.41 4.00
N ALA A 51 4.57 0.45 3.23
CA ALA A 51 4.11 1.82 2.99
C ALA A 51 2.75 1.82 2.26
N THR A 52 2.59 1.06 1.18
CA THR A 52 1.31 0.99 0.46
C THR A 52 0.17 0.44 1.32
N ALA A 53 0.41 -0.62 2.11
CA ALA A 53 -0.60 -1.20 2.97
C ALA A 53 -0.95 -0.29 4.16
N SER A 54 0.03 0.46 4.68
CA SER A 54 -0.21 1.49 5.70
C SER A 54 -1.07 2.63 5.17
N VAL A 55 -0.77 3.15 3.98
CA VAL A 55 -1.58 4.19 3.31
C VAL A 55 -3.00 3.68 3.02
N LEU A 56 -3.15 2.42 2.60
CA LEU A 56 -4.46 1.78 2.44
C LEU A 56 -5.31 1.81 3.72
N GLY A 57 -4.74 1.32 4.83
CA GLY A 57 -5.43 1.29 6.11
C GLY A 57 -5.75 2.69 6.64
N ALA A 58 -4.83 3.64 6.46
CA ALA A 58 -5.00 5.03 6.86
C ALA A 58 -6.11 5.73 6.05
N THR A 59 -6.13 5.57 4.73
CA THR A 59 -7.14 6.18 3.85
C THR A 59 -8.51 5.55 4.06
N TYR A 60 -8.59 4.22 4.24
CA TYR A 60 -9.86 3.55 4.54
C TYR A 60 -10.52 4.14 5.80
N ILE A 61 -9.79 4.19 6.91
CA ILE A 61 -10.31 4.76 8.16
C ILE A 61 -10.55 6.27 8.05
N GLY A 62 -9.68 7.02 7.36
CA GLY A 62 -9.85 8.46 7.18
C GLY A 62 -11.14 8.80 6.44
N ILE A 63 -11.48 8.03 5.39
CA ILE A 63 -12.70 8.24 4.61
C ILE A 63 -13.92 7.75 5.38
N GLU A 64 -13.83 6.61 6.08
CA GLU A 64 -14.90 6.11 6.93
C GLU A 64 -15.25 7.14 8.02
N GLN A 65 -14.25 7.71 8.69
CA GLN A 65 -14.45 8.76 9.71
C GLN A 65 -15.00 10.06 9.13
N ALA A 66 -14.56 10.47 7.92
CA ALA A 66 -15.10 11.65 7.25
C ALA A 66 -16.57 11.47 6.86
N LEU A 67 -16.94 10.30 6.35
CA LEU A 67 -18.31 9.96 5.98
C LEU A 67 -19.21 9.77 7.20
N GLU A 68 -18.71 9.20 8.30
CA GLU A 68 -19.43 9.11 9.57
C GLU A 68 -19.74 10.51 10.13
N LYS A 69 -18.77 11.45 10.10
CA LYS A 69 -19.02 12.84 10.51
C LYS A 69 -20.05 13.54 9.63
N TYR A 70 -20.07 13.25 8.34
CA TYR A 70 -20.98 13.90 7.40
C TYR A 70 -22.41 13.33 7.44
N ARG A 71 -22.54 12.01 7.64
CA ARG A 71 -23.84 11.31 7.56
C ARG A 71 -24.42 10.85 8.90
N MET A 72 -23.67 10.93 10.00
CA MET A 72 -24.05 10.45 11.34
C MET A 72 -24.60 9.01 11.34
N LYS A 73 -24.21 8.20 10.35
CA LYS A 73 -24.61 6.80 10.16
C LYS A 73 -23.40 5.97 9.78
N LYS A 74 -23.28 4.81 10.43
CA LYS A 74 -22.25 3.81 10.16
C LYS A 74 -22.86 2.72 9.29
N ASP A 75 -22.86 2.95 7.98
CA ASP A 75 -23.47 2.06 7.00
C ASP A 75 -22.41 1.30 6.19
N PHE A 76 -22.75 0.08 5.75
CA PHE A 76 -21.90 -0.75 4.87
C PHE A 76 -21.49 0.00 3.59
N VAL A 77 -22.35 0.92 3.11
CA VAL A 77 -22.07 1.77 1.94
C VAL A 77 -20.89 2.72 2.20
N ASN A 78 -20.73 3.24 3.41
CA ASN A 78 -19.58 4.09 3.75
C ASN A 78 -18.28 3.29 3.75
N GLY A 79 -18.33 2.04 4.24
CA GLY A 79 -17.21 1.10 4.14
C GLY A 79 -16.87 0.72 2.69
N ALA A 80 -17.87 0.55 1.83
CA ALA A 80 -17.66 0.29 0.41
C ALA A 80 -17.01 1.48 -0.32
N VAL A 81 -17.45 2.71 -0.02
CA VAL A 81 -16.84 3.94 -0.58
C VAL A 81 -15.42 4.14 -0.06
N ALA A 82 -15.20 3.92 1.25
CA ALA A 82 -13.87 3.97 1.85
C ALA A 82 -12.93 2.92 1.26
N GLY A 83 -13.42 1.69 1.04
CA GLY A 83 -12.68 0.61 0.39
C GLY A 83 -12.34 0.92 -1.07
N PHE A 84 -13.30 1.46 -1.84
CA PHE A 84 -13.06 1.88 -3.22
C PHE A 84 -12.03 3.00 -3.31
N ALA A 85 -12.17 4.03 -2.47
CA ALA A 85 -11.26 5.16 -2.47
C ALA A 85 -9.86 4.79 -1.95
N ALA A 86 -9.76 3.91 -0.95
CA ALA A 86 -8.50 3.32 -0.50
C ALA A 86 -7.84 2.51 -1.64
N GLY A 87 -8.61 1.67 -2.35
CA GLY A 87 -8.13 0.93 -3.51
C GLY A 87 -7.63 1.84 -4.64
N ALA A 88 -8.37 2.91 -4.94
CA ALA A 88 -7.97 3.91 -5.93
C ALA A 88 -6.70 4.68 -5.50
N THR A 89 -6.57 5.04 -4.22
CA THR A 89 -5.36 5.69 -3.70
C THR A 89 -4.16 4.76 -3.74
N ALA A 90 -4.30 3.50 -3.36
CA ALA A 90 -3.20 2.53 -3.44
C ALA A 90 -2.77 2.28 -4.88
N MET A 91 -3.72 2.13 -5.80
CA MET A 91 -3.42 1.97 -7.22
C MET A 91 -2.71 3.21 -7.79
N GLY A 92 -3.08 4.41 -7.33
CA GLY A 92 -2.39 5.67 -7.63
C GLY A 92 -0.99 5.77 -7.02
N PHE A 93 -0.82 5.40 -5.74
CA PHE A 93 0.46 5.45 -5.02
C PHE A 93 1.46 4.41 -5.52
N THR A 94 0.97 3.29 -6.06
CA THR A 94 1.83 2.27 -6.70
C THR A 94 2.36 2.74 -8.06
N GLY A 95 1.90 3.90 -8.58
CA GLY A 95 2.52 4.73 -9.63
C GLY A 95 2.61 4.12 -11.02
N LYS A 96 2.44 2.80 -11.16
CA LYS A 96 2.66 2.09 -12.41
C LYS A 96 1.49 2.21 -13.39
N THR A 97 0.25 2.35 -12.92
CA THR A 97 -0.90 2.26 -13.83
C THR A 97 -1.29 3.63 -14.41
N PHE A 98 -1.29 4.72 -13.62
CA PHE A 98 -1.70 6.03 -14.13
C PHE A 98 -0.70 6.62 -15.12
N ILE A 99 0.60 6.54 -14.84
CA ILE A 99 1.65 7.03 -15.75
C ILE A 99 1.73 6.15 -17.01
N MET A 100 1.57 4.83 -16.89
CA MET A 100 1.63 3.93 -18.04
C MET A 100 0.36 4.01 -18.90
N LEU A 101 -0.84 4.27 -18.33
CA LEU A 101 -2.03 4.62 -19.11
C LEU A 101 -1.94 5.98 -19.81
N GLN A 102 -1.28 6.98 -19.18
CA GLN A 102 -1.02 8.28 -19.82
C GLN A 102 -0.04 8.12 -20.99
N LEU A 103 1.02 7.32 -20.83
CA LEU A 103 1.96 7.01 -21.91
C LEU A 103 1.33 6.18 -23.04
N LEU A 104 0.45 5.23 -22.73
CA LEU A 104 -0.27 4.43 -23.74
C LEU A 104 -1.34 5.24 -24.50
N ARG A 105 -1.84 6.34 -23.93
CA ARG A 105 -2.75 7.28 -24.63
C ARG A 105 -2.03 8.32 -25.48
N LEU A 106 -0.70 8.42 -25.36
CA LEU A 106 0.16 9.35 -26.10
C LEU A 106 0.97 8.66 -27.22
N ALA A 107 0.83 7.34 -27.39
CA ALA A 107 1.40 6.54 -28.47
C ALA A 107 0.33 6.18 -29.50
#